data_AF-A0A263CV43-F1
#
_entry.id   AF-A0A263CV43-F1
#
_cell.length_a   1.000
_cell.length_b   1.000
_cell.length_c   1.000
_cell.angle_alpha   90.00
_cell.angle_beta   90.00
_cell.angle_gamma   90.00
#
_symmetry.space_group_name_H-M   'P 1'
#
loop_
_entity.id
_entity.type
_entity.pdbx_description
1 polymer ?
#
loop_
_entity_poly.entity_id
_entity_poly.type
_entity_poly.pdbx_seq_one_letter_code
_entity_poly.pdbx_strand_id
1 'polypeptide(L)'
;SNLGHTQAAAGVAGVIKMVMAMRHGVVPRSLHVDEPTPHVDWSAGAVELVTDRAAWPVTDHPRRAGVSSFGLSGTNAHVVLEHEPVAPAPEPPVPTELVPWVISARSAAGLDAQRDSVLASVAGAHPARVGRALAVERSALEHRSVLLGGVEVARGVVGGGGVCFVFSGQGSQWLGMGRGLAG
;
A
#
# COMPACT_ATOMS: atom_id res chain seq x y z
N SER A 1 -23.85 4.95 8.07
CA SER A 1 -24.74 4.42 7.01
C SER A 1 -24.22 3.11 6.40
N ASN A 2 -22.93 2.96 6.07
CA ASN A 2 -22.42 1.74 5.43
C ASN A 2 -22.04 0.61 6.41
N LEU A 3 -21.34 0.93 7.49
CA LEU A 3 -20.74 -0.06 8.41
C LEU A 3 -21.38 -0.07 9.81
N GLY A 4 -22.53 0.61 9.98
CA GLY A 4 -23.11 0.85 11.30
C GLY A 4 -22.22 1.71 12.21
N HIS A 5 -22.39 1.59 13.54
CA HIS A 5 -21.59 2.27 14.55
C HIS A 5 -20.57 1.30 15.15
N THR A 6 -19.31 1.37 14.72
CA THR A 6 -18.21 0.46 15.11
C THR A 6 -17.63 0.75 16.52
N GLN A 7 -18.47 1.26 17.41
CA GLN A 7 -18.16 1.65 18.79
C GLN A 7 -16.84 2.42 18.90
N ALA A 8 -15.87 1.89 19.65
CA ALA A 8 -14.56 2.52 19.88
C ALA A 8 -13.79 2.82 18.58
N ALA A 9 -14.08 2.11 17.48
CA ALA A 9 -13.45 2.33 16.19
C ALA A 9 -14.19 3.33 15.29
N ALA A 10 -15.29 3.95 15.75
CA ALA A 10 -16.12 4.81 14.89
C ALA A 10 -15.34 6.02 14.36
N GLY A 11 -14.56 6.68 15.20
CA GLY A 11 -13.72 7.82 14.79
C GLY A 11 -12.72 7.45 13.70
N VAL A 12 -11.94 6.39 13.90
CA VAL A 12 -10.93 5.95 12.91
C VAL A 12 -11.56 5.41 11.63
N ALA A 13 -12.74 4.78 11.69
CA ALA A 13 -13.49 4.42 10.49
C ALA A 13 -13.87 5.66 9.65
N GLY A 14 -14.25 6.76 10.31
CA GLY A 14 -14.47 8.06 9.66
C GLY A 14 -13.22 8.63 9.02
N VAL A 15 -12.07 8.55 9.70
CA VAL A 15 -10.76 8.96 9.15
C VAL A 15 -10.41 8.15 7.92
N ILE A 16 -10.51 6.81 7.97
CA ILE A 16 -10.24 5.93 6.83
C ILE A 16 -11.14 6.29 5.64
N LYS A 17 -12.45 6.49 5.88
CA LYS A 17 -13.40 6.92 4.84
C LYS A 17 -12.91 8.19 4.13
N MET A 18 -12.48 9.21 4.91
CA MET A 18 -12.06 10.49 4.35
C MET A 18 -10.70 10.45 3.66
N VAL A 19 -9.73 9.71 4.21
CA VAL A 19 -8.43 9.50 3.53
C VAL A 19 -8.63 8.81 2.18
N MET A 20 -9.47 7.78 2.11
CA MET A 20 -9.78 7.11 0.84
C MET A 20 -10.55 8.03 -0.11
N ALA A 21 -11.51 8.81 0.38
CA ALA A 21 -12.23 9.79 -0.43
C ALA A 21 -11.29 10.83 -1.05
N MET A 22 -10.32 11.35 -0.27
CA MET A 22 -9.31 12.29 -0.73
C MET A 22 -8.39 11.67 -1.78
N ARG A 23 -7.89 10.45 -1.53
CA ARG A 23 -7.01 9.70 -2.45
C ARG A 23 -7.67 9.44 -3.80
N HIS A 24 -8.97 9.12 -3.79
CA HIS A 24 -9.73 8.84 -5.00
C HIS A 24 -10.42 10.08 -5.60
N GLY A 25 -10.33 11.24 -4.94
CA GLY A 25 -10.99 12.47 -5.38
C GLY A 25 -12.51 12.36 -5.48
N VAL A 26 -13.13 11.56 -4.59
CA VAL A 26 -14.57 11.27 -4.64
C VAL A 26 -15.11 11.15 -3.22
N VAL A 27 -16.21 11.84 -2.93
CA VAL A 27 -16.95 11.67 -1.67
C VAL A 27 -18.01 10.58 -1.87
N PRO A 28 -17.96 9.46 -1.12
CA PRO A 28 -18.96 8.40 -1.23
C PRO A 28 -20.28 8.82 -0.59
N ARG A 29 -21.39 8.37 -1.19
CA ARG A 29 -22.74 8.67 -0.71
C ARG A 29 -23.00 8.18 0.72
N SER A 30 -23.82 8.95 1.43
CA SER A 30 -24.50 8.52 2.65
C SER A 30 -25.73 7.71 2.27
N LEU A 31 -25.90 6.52 2.87
CA LEU A 31 -27.03 5.64 2.60
C LEU A 31 -28.20 5.95 3.53
N HIS A 32 -29.40 5.53 3.12
CA HIS A 32 -30.65 5.63 3.87
C HIS A 32 -31.08 7.09 4.12
N VAL A 33 -30.84 7.93 3.11
CA VAL A 33 -31.31 9.31 3.07
C VAL A 33 -32.30 9.41 1.91
N ASP A 34 -33.54 8.96 2.16
CA ASP A 34 -34.64 9.10 1.20
C ASP A 34 -35.20 10.53 1.23
N GLU A 35 -35.36 11.08 2.44
CA GLU A 35 -35.69 12.48 2.71
C GLU A 35 -34.82 12.99 3.87
N PRO A 36 -34.24 14.21 3.80
CA PRO A 36 -33.53 14.82 4.92
C PRO A 36 -34.44 14.98 6.15
N THR A 37 -33.89 14.86 7.37
CA THR A 37 -34.72 15.00 8.57
C THR A 37 -35.35 16.40 8.66
N PRO A 38 -36.66 16.52 8.97
CA PRO A 38 -37.35 17.81 9.08
C PRO A 38 -36.96 18.59 10.35
N HIS A 39 -36.19 17.98 11.26
CA HIS A 39 -35.73 18.61 12.50
C HIS A 39 -34.52 19.53 12.31
N VAL A 40 -33.99 19.63 11.08
CA VAL A 40 -32.89 20.51 10.71
C VAL A 40 -33.37 21.43 9.59
N ASP A 41 -33.15 22.74 9.75
CA ASP A 41 -33.35 23.69 8.66
C ASP A 41 -32.14 23.62 7.70
N TRP A 42 -32.29 22.84 6.64
CA TRP A 42 -31.26 22.67 5.62
C TRP A 42 -31.10 23.90 4.71
N SER A 43 -32.07 24.82 4.71
CA SER A 43 -32.03 26.03 3.87
C SER A 43 -31.18 27.16 4.47
N ALA A 44 -30.99 27.15 5.78
CA ALA A 44 -30.31 28.20 6.52
C ALA A 44 -28.76 28.06 6.56
N GLY A 45 -28.19 27.00 6.00
CA GLY A 45 -26.77 26.65 6.17
C GLY A 45 -26.02 26.32 4.88
N ALA A 46 -24.69 26.29 4.98
CA ALA A 46 -23.79 25.86 3.91
C ALA A 46 -23.48 24.36 3.94
N VAL A 47 -24.40 23.54 4.47
CA VAL A 47 -24.22 22.10 4.66
C VAL A 47 -25.20 21.35 3.76
N GLU A 48 -24.66 20.41 2.99
CA GLU A 48 -25.44 19.55 2.10
C GLU A 48 -25.19 18.07 2.43
N LEU A 49 -26.22 17.25 2.33
CA LEU A 49 -26.11 15.81 2.46
C LEU A 49 -25.60 15.20 1.14
N VAL A 50 -24.52 14.43 1.22
CA VAL A 50 -23.99 13.70 0.05
C VAL A 50 -24.84 12.45 -0.19
N THR A 51 -25.98 12.60 -0.85
CA THR A 51 -26.94 11.51 -1.17
C THR A 51 -26.49 10.66 -2.36
N ASP A 52 -25.65 11.23 -3.23
CA ASP A 52 -25.02 10.56 -4.37
C ASP A 52 -23.50 10.60 -4.31
N ARG A 53 -22.85 9.71 -5.06
CA ARG A 53 -21.39 9.72 -5.21
C ARG A 53 -20.97 11.02 -5.90
N ALA A 54 -20.24 11.88 -5.20
CA ALA A 54 -19.83 13.19 -5.71
C ALA A 54 -18.32 13.23 -6.00
N ALA A 55 -17.94 13.85 -7.12
CA ALA A 55 -16.53 14.18 -7.35
C ALA A 55 -16.08 15.24 -6.33
N TRP A 56 -14.88 15.09 -5.78
CA TRP A 56 -14.31 16.10 -4.89
C TRP A 56 -13.88 17.31 -5.74
N PRO A 57 -14.40 18.52 -5.48
CA PRO A 57 -14.04 19.70 -6.26
C PRO A 57 -12.53 19.93 -6.33
N VAL A 58 -12.05 20.29 -7.52
CA VAL A 58 -10.67 20.73 -7.71
C VAL A 58 -10.66 22.25 -7.58
N THR A 59 -9.87 22.75 -6.65
CA THR A 59 -9.72 24.18 -6.35
C THR A 59 -8.23 24.48 -6.15
N ASP A 60 -7.85 25.75 -6.01
CA ASP A 60 -6.47 26.16 -5.69
C ASP A 60 -6.06 25.82 -4.25
N HIS A 61 -6.97 25.25 -3.45
CA HIS A 61 -6.73 24.82 -2.08
C HIS A 61 -6.63 23.30 -1.96
N PRO A 62 -5.83 22.78 -1.00
CA PRO A 62 -5.80 21.36 -0.72
C PRO A 62 -7.16 20.87 -0.22
N ARG A 63 -7.48 19.62 -0.52
CA ARG A 63 -8.74 19.01 -0.06
C ARG A 63 -8.68 18.87 1.46
N ARG A 64 -9.72 19.36 2.14
CA ARG A 64 -9.84 19.29 3.61
C ARG A 64 -11.14 18.63 4.03
N ALA A 65 -11.10 17.83 5.10
CA ALA A 65 -12.28 17.23 5.69
C ALA A 65 -12.23 17.30 7.22
N GLY A 66 -13.38 17.55 7.83
CA GLY A 66 -13.58 17.34 9.27
C GLY A 66 -14.08 15.92 9.56
N VAL A 67 -13.56 15.29 10.61
CA VAL A 67 -14.10 14.06 11.18
C VAL A 67 -14.43 14.33 12.64
N SER A 68 -15.71 14.21 12.98
CA SER A 68 -16.21 14.37 14.35
C SER A 68 -16.60 13.02 14.96
N SER A 69 -16.31 12.85 16.25
CA SER A 69 -16.74 11.70 17.05
C SER A 69 -17.23 12.19 18.41
N PHE A 70 -18.46 11.82 18.77
CA PHE A 70 -19.12 12.26 20.00
C PHE A 70 -19.42 11.03 20.86
N GLY A 71 -18.69 10.88 21.97
CA GLY A 71 -18.82 9.74 22.86
C GLY A 71 -20.03 9.86 23.79
N LEU A 72 -20.62 8.72 24.17
CA LEU A 72 -21.75 8.68 25.09
C LEU A 72 -21.46 9.34 26.46
N SER A 73 -20.21 9.31 26.91
CA SER A 73 -19.77 9.98 28.14
C SER A 73 -19.77 11.51 28.06
N GLY A 74 -20.03 12.09 26.88
CA GLY A 74 -19.90 13.52 26.60
C GLY A 74 -18.50 13.94 26.11
N THR A 75 -17.56 13.00 25.99
CA THR A 75 -16.22 13.28 25.44
C THR A 75 -16.28 13.41 23.93
N ASN A 76 -15.89 14.57 23.41
CA ASN A 76 -15.95 14.90 21.99
C ASN A 76 -14.54 15.03 21.40
N ALA A 77 -14.38 14.55 20.16
CA ALA A 77 -13.16 14.74 19.39
C ALA A 77 -13.50 15.23 17.98
N HIS A 78 -12.67 16.12 17.45
CA HIS A 78 -12.75 16.61 16.08
C HIS A 78 -11.35 16.67 15.49
N VAL A 79 -11.19 16.13 14.28
CA VAL A 79 -9.92 16.13 13.54
C VAL A 79 -10.15 16.75 12.17
N VAL A 80 -9.24 17.62 11.77
CA VAL A 80 -9.16 18.16 10.42
C VAL A 80 -8.08 17.41 9.65
N LEU A 81 -8.45 16.86 8.50
CA LEU A 81 -7.56 16.17 7.57
C LEU A 81 -7.31 17.07 6.37
N GLU A 82 -6.07 17.11 5.89
CA GLU A 82 -5.67 17.82 4.67
C GLU A 82 -4.91 16.85 3.75
N HIS A 83 -5.22 16.88 2.46
CA HIS A 83 -4.53 16.10 1.45
C HIS A 83 -3.47 16.94 0.74
N GLU A 84 -2.21 16.52 0.85
CA GLU A 84 -1.11 17.02 0.03
C GLU A 84 -0.99 16.15 -1.25
N PRO A 85 -1.10 16.75 -2.46
CA PRO A 85 -0.89 16.02 -3.70
C PRO A 85 0.56 15.51 -3.77
N VAL A 86 0.76 14.19 -3.70
CA VAL A 86 2.08 13.59 -3.89
C VAL A 86 2.42 13.64 -5.38
N ALA A 87 3.47 14.38 -5.73
CA ALA A 87 4.00 14.38 -7.09
C ALA A 87 4.42 12.94 -7.47
N PRO A 88 4.10 12.47 -8.70
CA PRO A 88 4.52 11.15 -9.12
C PRO A 88 6.04 11.04 -9.05
N ALA A 89 6.54 10.06 -8.29
CA ALA A 89 7.96 9.78 -8.23
C ALA A 89 8.48 9.41 -9.63
N PRO A 90 9.69 9.86 -10.00
CA PRO A 90 10.27 9.53 -11.31
C PRO A 90 10.28 8.02 -11.53
N GLU A 91 10.00 7.62 -12.76
CA GLU A 91 10.07 6.22 -13.14
C GLU A 91 11.53 5.80 -13.15
N PRO A 92 11.92 4.76 -12.39
CA PRO A 92 13.27 4.25 -12.49
C PRO A 92 13.51 3.74 -13.92
N PRO A 93 14.75 3.85 -14.43
CA PRO A 93 15.07 3.26 -15.72
C PRO A 93 14.76 1.76 -15.71
N VAL A 94 14.32 1.24 -16.87
CA VAL A 94 14.09 -0.19 -17.06
C VAL A 94 15.39 -0.93 -16.77
N PRO A 95 15.42 -1.89 -15.84
CA PRO A 95 16.63 -2.62 -15.53
C PRO A 95 17.06 -3.40 -16.76
N THR A 96 18.32 -3.28 -17.14
CA THR A 96 18.94 -4.14 -18.15
C THR A 96 19.23 -5.55 -17.62
N GLU A 97 19.01 -5.78 -16.32
CA GLU A 97 19.32 -7.01 -15.58
C GLU A 97 18.10 -7.56 -14.82
N LEU A 98 18.19 -8.85 -14.46
CA LEU A 98 17.19 -9.52 -13.62
C LEU A 98 17.18 -8.91 -12.21
N VAL A 99 16.04 -8.36 -11.80
CA VAL A 99 15.85 -7.84 -10.44
C VAL A 99 15.38 -8.96 -9.50
N PRO A 100 16.10 -9.26 -8.40
CA PRO A 100 15.66 -10.21 -7.40
C PRO A 100 14.49 -9.67 -6.59
N TRP A 101 13.43 -10.47 -6.49
CA TRP A 101 12.32 -10.24 -5.57
C TRP A 101 12.48 -11.17 -4.38
N VAL A 102 12.88 -10.59 -3.24
CA VAL A 102 13.06 -11.33 -1.99
C VAL A 102 11.76 -11.30 -1.21
N ILE A 103 11.17 -12.45 -0.97
CA ILE A 103 9.97 -12.58 -0.14
C ILE A 103 10.30 -13.35 1.14
N SER A 104 9.63 -13.00 2.24
CA SER A 104 9.83 -13.70 3.49
C SER A 104 8.56 -13.82 4.33
N ALA A 105 8.51 -14.83 5.20
CA ALA A 105 7.40 -15.10 6.10
C ALA A 105 7.87 -15.79 7.40
N ARG A 106 6.98 -15.84 8.40
CA ARG A 106 7.18 -16.55 9.67
C ARG A 106 7.01 -18.07 9.57
N SER A 107 6.48 -18.56 8.45
CA SER A 107 6.21 -19.99 8.23
C SER A 107 6.30 -20.32 6.75
N ALA A 108 6.46 -21.60 6.42
CA ALA A 108 6.47 -22.06 5.03
C ALA A 108 5.15 -21.76 4.30
N ALA A 109 4.00 -22.03 4.94
CA ALA A 109 2.69 -21.72 4.37
C ALA A 109 2.48 -20.20 4.17
N GLY A 110 2.98 -19.38 5.10
CA GLY A 110 2.96 -17.92 4.95
C GLY A 110 3.83 -17.44 3.79
N LEU A 111 4.95 -18.13 3.52
CA LEU A 111 5.83 -17.80 2.39
C LEU A 111 5.14 -18.09 1.07
N ASP A 112 4.45 -19.23 0.96
CA ASP A 112 3.67 -19.59 -0.22
C ASP A 112 2.52 -18.60 -0.46
N ALA A 113 1.76 -18.24 0.58
CA ALA A 113 0.70 -17.24 0.49
C ALA A 113 1.24 -15.85 0.09
N GLN A 114 2.39 -15.44 0.64
CA GLN A 114 3.03 -14.18 0.30
C GLN A 114 3.52 -14.16 -1.15
N ARG A 115 4.10 -15.27 -1.63
CA ARG A 115 4.54 -15.43 -3.02
C ARG A 115 3.37 -15.22 -3.97
N ASP A 116 2.29 -15.96 -3.75
CA ASP A 116 1.14 -15.96 -4.64
C ASP A 116 0.44 -14.59 -4.62
N SER A 117 0.34 -13.96 -3.45
CA SER A 117 -0.18 -12.60 -3.29
C SER A 117 0.68 -11.56 -4.03
N VAL A 118 2.01 -11.63 -3.93
CA VAL A 118 2.92 -10.71 -4.64
C VAL A 118 2.75 -10.88 -6.14
N LEU A 119 2.82 -12.11 -6.66
CA LEU A 119 2.69 -12.38 -8.10
C LEU A 119 1.36 -11.89 -8.67
N ALA A 120 0.26 -12.04 -7.92
CA ALA A 120 -1.05 -11.55 -8.33
C ALA A 120 -1.16 -10.01 -8.28
N SER A 121 -0.49 -9.36 -7.33
CA SER A 121 -0.69 -7.93 -7.05
C SER A 121 0.19 -6.98 -7.88
N VAL A 122 1.25 -7.50 -8.50
CA VAL A 122 2.28 -6.67 -9.17
C VAL A 122 2.26 -6.76 -10.70
N ALA A 123 1.19 -7.33 -11.27
CA ALA A 123 1.00 -7.34 -12.71
C ALA A 123 1.05 -5.91 -13.28
N GLY A 124 1.95 -5.67 -14.25
CA GLY A 124 2.17 -4.34 -14.85
C GLY A 124 2.99 -3.36 -14.01
N ALA A 125 3.46 -3.75 -12.81
CA ALA A 125 4.34 -2.91 -12.01
C ALA A 125 5.81 -3.01 -12.48
N HIS A 126 6.55 -1.91 -12.37
CA HIS A 126 7.96 -1.88 -12.72
C HIS A 126 8.80 -2.80 -11.82
N PRO A 127 9.54 -3.81 -12.34
CA PRO A 127 10.20 -4.83 -11.53
C PRO A 127 11.17 -4.30 -10.47
N ALA A 128 11.90 -3.22 -10.77
CA ALA A 128 12.79 -2.59 -9.78
C ALA A 128 12.05 -1.96 -8.60
N ARG A 129 10.84 -1.40 -8.82
CA ARG A 129 10.04 -0.81 -7.74
C ARG A 129 9.54 -1.91 -6.81
N VAL A 130 9.09 -3.03 -7.38
CA VAL A 130 8.67 -4.22 -6.62
C VAL A 130 9.83 -4.79 -5.82
N GLY A 131 10.97 -5.05 -6.47
CA GLY A 131 12.17 -5.57 -5.82
C GLY A 131 12.65 -4.68 -4.68
N ARG A 132 12.70 -3.35 -4.90
CA ARG A 132 13.03 -2.38 -3.85
C ARG A 132 12.05 -2.44 -2.69
N ALA A 133 10.74 -2.36 -2.94
CA ALA A 133 9.73 -2.38 -1.88
C ALA A 133 9.82 -3.68 -1.04
N LEU A 134 10.00 -4.82 -1.69
CA LEU A 134 10.21 -6.09 -1.01
C LEU A 134 11.50 -6.13 -0.19
N ALA A 135 12.57 -5.51 -0.66
CA ALA A 135 13.87 -5.52 0.01
C ALA A 135 13.97 -4.53 1.20
N VAL A 136 13.34 -3.36 1.12
CA VAL A 136 13.57 -2.26 2.08
C VAL A 136 12.34 -1.82 2.86
N GLU A 137 11.14 -2.18 2.42
CA GLU A 137 9.88 -1.76 3.08
C GLU A 137 9.17 -2.93 3.76
N ARG A 138 9.74 -4.14 3.68
CA ARG A 138 9.23 -5.35 4.33
C ARG A 138 10.23 -5.87 5.35
N SER A 139 9.71 -6.43 6.44
CA SER A 139 10.52 -7.14 7.42
C SER A 139 11.19 -8.35 6.79
N ALA A 140 12.46 -8.58 7.11
CA ALA A 140 13.17 -9.78 6.71
C ALA A 140 12.94 -10.91 7.73
N LEU A 141 12.12 -11.89 7.36
CA LEU A 141 11.71 -13.01 8.22
C LEU A 141 12.50 -14.29 7.91
N GLU A 142 12.24 -15.35 8.66
CA GLU A 142 13.08 -16.56 8.70
C GLU A 142 12.88 -17.45 7.47
N HIS A 143 11.64 -17.64 7.01
CA HIS A 143 11.37 -18.38 5.77
C HIS A 143 11.51 -17.41 4.60
N ARG A 144 12.39 -17.69 3.64
CA ARG A 144 12.70 -16.79 2.52
C ARG A 144 12.64 -17.53 1.20
N SER A 145 12.21 -16.82 0.15
CA SER A 145 12.50 -17.22 -1.22
C SER A 145 12.86 -16.03 -2.10
N VAL A 146 13.56 -16.31 -3.18
CA VAL A 146 14.00 -15.32 -4.17
C VAL A 146 13.36 -15.69 -5.50
N LEU A 147 12.66 -14.72 -6.09
CA LEU A 147 12.10 -14.83 -7.42
C LEU A 147 12.94 -14.00 -8.41
N LEU A 148 13.24 -14.57 -9.58
CA LEU A 148 13.80 -13.85 -10.73
C LEU A 148 12.83 -14.00 -11.90
N GLY A 149 12.37 -12.87 -12.45
CA GLY A 149 11.37 -12.90 -13.53
C GLY A 149 10.07 -13.62 -13.15
N GLY A 150 9.72 -13.64 -11.86
CA GLY A 150 8.55 -14.36 -11.33
C GLY A 150 8.78 -15.85 -11.04
N VAL A 151 9.97 -16.40 -11.37
CA VAL A 151 10.32 -17.80 -11.11
C VAL A 151 11.10 -17.91 -9.81
N GLU A 152 10.71 -18.86 -8.94
CA GLU A 152 11.46 -19.13 -7.71
C GLU A 152 12.79 -19.82 -8.02
N VAL A 153 13.89 -19.16 -7.68
CA VAL A 153 15.26 -19.65 -7.94
C VAL A 153 15.97 -20.11 -6.66
N ALA A 154 15.49 -19.69 -5.50
CA ALA A 154 16.01 -20.12 -4.21
C ALA A 154 14.93 -20.05 -3.13
N ARG A 155 14.95 -21.01 -2.20
CA ARG A 155 14.08 -21.06 -1.02
C ARG A 155 14.86 -21.63 0.15
N GLY A 156 14.62 -21.10 1.35
CA GLY A 156 15.24 -21.64 2.56
C GLY A 156 14.69 -21.04 3.84
N VAL A 157 15.16 -21.58 4.96
CA VAL A 157 14.95 -21.01 6.29
C VAL A 157 16.29 -20.47 6.77
N VAL A 158 16.30 -19.25 7.29
CA VAL A 158 17.51 -18.63 7.83
C VAL A 158 18.05 -19.50 8.97
N GLY A 159 19.25 -20.02 8.76
CA GLY A 159 20.06 -20.66 9.80
C GLY A 159 21.24 -19.77 10.21
N GLY A 160 21.94 -20.16 11.28
CA GLY A 160 23.23 -19.56 11.63
C GLY A 160 24.36 -20.10 10.75
N GLY A 161 25.43 -19.31 10.58
CA GLY A 161 26.62 -19.72 9.85
C GLY A 161 27.50 -18.54 9.46
N GLY A 162 28.77 -18.83 9.16
CA GLY A 162 29.71 -17.87 8.57
C GLY A 162 29.73 -17.98 7.05
N VAL A 163 30.22 -16.94 6.38
CA VAL A 163 30.43 -16.98 4.93
C VAL A 163 31.85 -17.45 4.64
N CYS A 164 32.00 -18.48 3.81
CA CYS A 164 33.30 -18.96 3.32
C CYS A 164 33.39 -18.74 1.81
N PHE A 165 34.48 -18.12 1.36
CA PHE A 165 34.74 -17.90 -0.07
C PHE A 165 35.65 -19.00 -0.58
N VAL A 166 35.22 -19.72 -1.62
CA VAL A 166 36.00 -20.75 -2.29
C VAL A 166 36.43 -20.22 -3.64
N PHE A 167 37.74 -20.12 -3.84
CA PHE A 167 38.33 -19.63 -5.08
C PHE A 167 38.59 -20.79 -6.04
N SER A 168 38.15 -20.66 -7.28
CA SER A 168 38.39 -21.68 -8.29
C SER A 168 39.86 -21.74 -8.67
N GLY A 169 40.36 -22.96 -8.91
CA GLY A 169 41.68 -23.17 -9.49
C GLY A 169 41.70 -22.93 -10.99
N GLN A 170 42.88 -23.18 -11.58
CA GLN A 170 43.04 -23.25 -13.03
C GLN A 170 42.17 -24.38 -13.61
N GLY A 171 41.56 -24.15 -14.78
CA GLY A 171 40.66 -25.09 -15.45
C GLY A 171 39.17 -24.69 -15.42
N SER A 172 38.80 -23.66 -14.66
CA SER A 172 37.43 -23.12 -14.60
C SER A 172 37.12 -22.04 -15.64
N GLN A 173 38.12 -21.62 -16.42
CA GLN A 173 37.98 -20.56 -17.42
C GLN A 173 37.11 -20.99 -18.61
N TRP A 174 36.34 -20.05 -19.15
CA TRP A 174 35.55 -20.22 -20.38
C TRP A 174 35.61 -18.96 -21.24
N LEU A 175 35.39 -19.09 -22.56
CA LEU A 175 35.47 -17.98 -23.50
C LEU A 175 34.38 -16.94 -23.20
N GLY A 176 34.77 -15.72 -22.87
CA GLY A 176 33.83 -14.65 -22.51
C GLY A 176 33.47 -14.62 -21.01
N MET A 177 34.20 -15.35 -20.16
CA MET A 177 34.06 -15.26 -18.71
C MET A 177 34.11 -13.82 -18.22
N GLY A 178 33.08 -13.40 -17.48
CA GLY A 178 32.97 -12.04 -16.94
C GLY A 178 32.59 -10.96 -17.94
N ARG A 179 32.36 -11.27 -19.22
CA ARG A 179 32.04 -10.28 -20.26
C ARG A 179 30.77 -9.49 -19.97
N GLY A 180 29.75 -10.11 -19.36
CA GLY A 180 28.52 -9.42 -18.95
C GLY A 180 28.65 -8.61 -17.65
N LEU A 181 29.77 -8.71 -16.95
CA LEU A 181 30.07 -7.97 -15.71
C LEU A 181 31.02 -6.79 -15.96
N ALA A 182 31.81 -6.86 -17.04
CA ALA A 182 32.58 -5.74 -17.55
C ALA A 182 31.62 -4.85 -18.36
N GLY A 183 31.15 -3.76 -17.75
CA GLY A 183 30.24 -2.80 -18.36
C GLY A 183 30.73 -2.23 -19.70
#